data_AF-A0A6U5M584-F1
#
_entry.id   AF-A0A6U5M584-F1
#
_cell.length_a   1.000
_cell.length_b   1.000
_cell.length_c   1.000
_cell.angle_alpha   90.00
_cell.angle_beta   90.00
_cell.angle_gamma   90.00
#
_symmetry.space_group_name_H-M   'P 1'
#
loop_
_entity.id
_entity.type
_entity.pdbx_description
1 polymer ?
#
loop_
_entity_poly.entity_id
_entity_poly.type
_entity_poly.pdbx_seq_one_letter_code
_entity_poly.pdbx_strand_id
1 'polypeptide(L)'
;VTKQQVEPQERRFLEELEERDMLFFVPSGCLDDHYWMFASISDQTESRQGASLEVPPNDPNGRWPGTRPMLVSNDQMRDHKMGLIEPRLFRRWYACHMVNYNFTGFVNNKCIDPTITFSPADSHSREIQGNFAQEEDKDSPVVWHFPVRDWDFNERFCVRLPTK
;
A
#
# COMPACT_ATOMS: atom_id res chain seq x y z
N VAL A 1 -8.28 18.22 -24.08
CA VAL A 1 -7.66 16.93 -23.70
C VAL A 1 -7.05 16.33 -24.95
N THR A 2 -5.73 16.35 -25.04
CA THR A 2 -4.99 15.65 -26.09
C THR A 2 -5.30 14.16 -25.91
N LYS A 3 -5.95 13.53 -26.89
CA LYS A 3 -6.13 12.07 -26.84
C LYS A 3 -4.75 11.45 -26.96
N GLN A 4 -4.32 10.74 -25.91
CA GLN A 4 -3.12 9.93 -25.97
C GLN A 4 -3.26 8.98 -27.16
N GLN A 5 -2.30 9.04 -28.08
CA GLN A 5 -2.25 8.10 -29.19
C GLN A 5 -1.51 6.87 -28.68
N VAL A 6 -2.19 5.72 -28.73
CA VAL A 6 -1.62 4.43 -28.36
C VAL A 6 -0.89 3.89 -29.60
N GLU A 7 0.41 3.67 -29.48
CA GLU A 7 1.22 3.10 -30.54
C GLU A 7 0.85 1.62 -30.78
N PRO A 8 1.09 1.08 -31.99
CA PRO A 8 0.77 -0.32 -32.28
C PRO A 8 1.46 -1.33 -31.33
N GLN A 9 2.67 -0.99 -30.85
CA GLN A 9 3.39 -1.84 -29.89
C GLN A 9 2.74 -1.80 -28.50
N GLU A 10 2.34 -0.62 -28.03
CA GLU A 10 1.60 -0.46 -26.77
C GLU A 10 0.27 -1.20 -26.81
N ARG A 11 -0.43 -1.13 -27.95
CA ARG A 11 -1.69 -1.86 -28.15
C ARG A 11 -1.51 -3.37 -28.01
N ARG A 12 -0.49 -3.94 -28.66
CA ARG A 12 -0.17 -5.38 -28.52
C ARG A 12 0.14 -5.75 -27.08
N PHE A 13 0.89 -4.91 -26.37
CA PHE A 13 1.19 -5.16 -24.96
C PHE A 13 -0.06 -5.12 -24.08
N LEU A 14 -1.00 -4.19 -24.33
CA LEU A 14 -2.28 -4.14 -23.62
C LEU A 14 -3.14 -5.38 -23.90
N GLU A 15 -3.19 -5.83 -25.17
CA GLU A 15 -3.88 -7.06 -25.57
C GLU A 15 -3.28 -8.29 -24.85
N GLU A 16 -1.95 -8.38 -24.76
CA GLU A 16 -1.28 -9.45 -24.01
C GLU A 16 -1.60 -9.44 -22.51
N LEU A 17 -1.76 -8.26 -21.89
CA LEU A 17 -2.15 -8.14 -20.49
C LEU A 17 -3.61 -8.54 -20.27
N GLU A 18 -4.50 -8.16 -21.20
CA GLU A 18 -5.91 -8.55 -21.19
C GLU A 18 -6.05 -10.07 -21.34
N GLU A 19 -5.35 -10.69 -22.29
CA GLU A 19 -5.35 -12.15 -22.50
C GLU A 19 -4.87 -12.95 -21.28
N ARG A 20 -4.05 -12.34 -20.42
CA ARG A 20 -3.52 -12.95 -19.19
C ARG A 20 -4.33 -12.63 -17.94
N ASP A 21 -5.49 -11.98 -18.08
CA ASP A 21 -6.30 -11.49 -16.96
C ASP A 21 -5.53 -10.55 -16.01
N MET A 22 -4.58 -9.77 -16.56
CA MET A 22 -3.75 -8.81 -15.82
C MET A 22 -4.18 -7.35 -16.04
N LEU A 23 -5.18 -7.11 -16.88
CA LEU A 23 -5.71 -5.78 -17.20
C LEU A 23 -7.23 -5.77 -17.08
N PHE A 24 -7.76 -4.72 -16.47
CA PHE A 24 -9.20 -4.48 -16.42
C PHE A 24 -9.53 -3.09 -16.97
N PHE A 25 -10.42 -3.03 -17.95
CA PHE A 25 -10.88 -1.77 -18.54
C PHE A 25 -12.04 -1.19 -17.73
N VAL A 26 -11.75 -0.11 -16.99
CA VAL A 26 -12.78 0.63 -16.25
C VAL A 26 -13.78 1.25 -17.24
N PRO A 27 -15.10 0.98 -17.10
CA PRO A 27 -16.11 1.54 -17.98
C PRO A 27 -16.10 3.07 -17.98
N SER A 28 -16.43 3.66 -19.14
CA SER A 28 -16.45 5.12 -19.29
C SER A 28 -17.41 5.78 -18.30
N GLY A 29 -16.96 6.87 -17.67
CA GLY A 29 -17.74 7.63 -16.68
C GLY A 29 -17.68 7.07 -15.26
N CYS A 30 -17.00 5.94 -15.05
CA CYS A 30 -16.70 5.44 -13.71
C CYS A 30 -15.41 6.08 -13.16
N LEU A 31 -15.29 6.12 -11.84
CA LEU A 31 -14.06 6.49 -11.15
C LEU A 31 -13.25 5.21 -10.94
N ASP A 32 -12.01 5.20 -11.42
CA ASP A 32 -11.09 4.07 -11.38
C ASP A 32 -10.57 3.80 -9.96
N ASP A 33 -10.41 4.85 -9.15
CA ASP A 33 -10.14 4.81 -7.70
C ASP A 33 -10.90 3.72 -6.95
N HIS A 34 -12.21 3.66 -7.11
CA HIS A 34 -13.07 2.68 -6.47
C HIS A 34 -12.74 1.24 -6.89
N TYR A 35 -12.31 1.01 -8.13
CA TYR A 35 -12.03 -0.33 -8.63
C TYR A 35 -10.75 -0.89 -8.04
N TRP A 36 -9.65 -0.14 -8.09
CA TRP A 36 -8.39 -0.61 -7.53
C TRP A 36 -8.41 -0.62 -6.00
N MET A 37 -9.16 0.29 -5.36
CA MET A 37 -9.46 0.18 -3.93
C MET A 37 -10.21 -1.10 -3.60
N PHE A 38 -11.32 -1.38 -4.29
CA PHE A 38 -12.12 -2.58 -4.05
C PHE A 38 -11.32 -3.86 -4.32
N ALA A 39 -10.57 -3.92 -5.42
CA ALA A 39 -9.68 -5.03 -5.72
C ALA A 39 -8.70 -5.30 -4.57
N SER A 40 -8.21 -4.25 -3.90
CA SER A 40 -7.25 -4.39 -2.81
C SER A 40 -7.80 -4.95 -1.50
N ILE A 41 -9.12 -4.92 -1.31
CA ILE A 41 -9.77 -5.42 -0.09
C ILE A 41 -10.71 -6.59 -0.35
N SER A 42 -10.83 -7.01 -1.61
CA SER A 42 -11.64 -8.16 -2.02
C SER A 42 -11.08 -9.46 -1.45
N ASP A 43 -11.96 -10.46 -1.31
CA ASP A 43 -11.53 -11.79 -0.87
C ASP A 43 -10.66 -12.44 -1.95
N GLN A 44 -9.41 -12.73 -1.58
CA GLN A 44 -8.40 -13.35 -2.44
C GLN A 44 -8.12 -14.80 -2.04
N THR A 45 -8.97 -15.42 -1.20
CA THR A 45 -8.74 -16.77 -0.67
C THR A 45 -8.61 -17.81 -1.80
N GLU A 46 -9.52 -17.78 -2.79
CA GLU A 46 -9.50 -18.71 -3.91
C GLU A 46 -8.30 -18.49 -4.83
N SER A 47 -8.06 -17.23 -5.24
CA SER A 47 -6.95 -16.87 -6.15
C SER A 47 -5.58 -17.22 -5.55
N ARG A 48 -5.50 -17.26 -4.22
CA ARG A 48 -4.28 -17.58 -3.47
C ARG A 48 -4.23 -18.99 -2.91
N GLN A 49 -5.22 -19.84 -3.23
CA GLN A 49 -5.28 -21.23 -2.74
C GLN A 49 -5.18 -21.31 -1.21
N GLY A 50 -5.79 -20.35 -0.50
CA GLY A 50 -5.76 -20.26 0.96
C GLY A 50 -4.47 -19.69 1.58
N ALA A 51 -3.50 -19.24 0.79
CA ALA A 51 -2.27 -18.66 1.32
C ALA A 51 -2.53 -17.30 2.03
N SER A 52 -1.89 -17.10 3.19
CA SER A 52 -2.03 -15.88 4.01
C SER A 52 -1.76 -14.59 3.23
N LEU A 53 -2.55 -13.55 3.50
CA LEU A 53 -2.33 -12.22 2.93
C LEU A 53 -1.05 -11.55 3.43
N GLU A 54 -0.58 -11.93 4.61
CA GLU A 54 0.58 -11.34 5.24
C GLU A 54 1.88 -11.93 4.70
N VAL A 55 2.82 -11.05 4.41
CA VAL A 55 4.21 -11.39 4.06
C VAL A 55 5.11 -11.02 5.23
N PRO A 56 5.88 -11.97 5.79
CA PRO A 56 6.76 -11.69 6.92
C PRO A 56 8.00 -10.88 6.48
N PRO A 57 8.67 -10.16 7.41
CA PRO A 57 9.90 -9.40 7.12
C PRO A 57 11.04 -10.21 6.51
N ASN A 58 11.13 -11.50 6.83
CA ASN A 58 12.19 -12.40 6.36
C ASN A 58 11.65 -13.40 5.33
N ASP A 59 10.77 -12.97 4.43
CA ASP A 59 10.23 -13.84 3.38
C ASP A 59 11.38 -14.41 2.51
N PRO A 60 11.45 -15.75 2.35
CA PRO A 60 12.57 -16.40 1.65
C PRO A 60 12.61 -16.07 0.14
N ASN A 61 11.52 -15.55 -0.42
CA ASN A 61 11.45 -15.15 -1.82
C ASN A 61 11.76 -13.66 -2.03
N GLY A 62 12.22 -12.96 -0.98
CA GLY A 62 12.60 -11.54 -1.05
C GLY A 62 11.41 -10.59 -1.24
N ARG A 63 10.20 -11.02 -0.90
CA ARG A 63 8.99 -10.18 -1.00
C ARG A 63 9.00 -9.10 0.09
N TRP A 64 8.52 -7.90 -0.24
CA TRP A 64 8.35 -6.85 0.79
C TRP A 64 7.37 -7.27 1.88
N PRO A 65 7.67 -7.02 3.17
CA PRO A 65 6.74 -7.33 4.25
C PRO A 65 5.42 -6.57 4.13
N GLY A 66 4.39 -7.09 4.78
CA GLY A 66 3.09 -6.43 4.90
C GLY A 66 1.95 -7.20 4.24
N THR A 67 0.78 -6.56 4.18
CA THR A 67 -0.45 -7.17 3.66
C THR A 67 -0.43 -7.18 2.12
N ARG A 68 -1.27 -8.05 1.54
CA ARG A 68 -1.48 -8.14 0.10
C ARG A 68 -2.95 -7.98 -0.24
N PRO A 69 -3.27 -7.48 -1.45
CA PRO A 69 -2.32 -7.03 -2.50
C PRO A 69 -1.69 -5.66 -2.20
N MET A 70 -0.60 -5.34 -2.91
CA MET A 70 -0.01 -3.99 -2.86
C MET A 70 -0.62 -3.14 -3.96
N LEU A 71 -0.83 -1.87 -3.68
CA LEU A 71 -1.33 -0.88 -4.63
C LEU A 71 -0.22 0.09 -5.00
N VAL A 72 0.17 0.12 -6.28
CA VAL A 72 1.21 1.03 -6.76
C VAL A 72 0.54 2.28 -7.31
N SER A 73 0.62 3.39 -6.56
CA SER A 73 0.10 4.69 -7.00
C SER A 73 0.76 5.83 -6.23
N ASN A 74 0.82 7.00 -6.85
CA ASN A 74 1.21 8.26 -6.19
C ASN A 74 -0.01 9.15 -5.86
N ASP A 75 -1.22 8.64 -6.09
CA ASP A 75 -2.42 9.37 -5.73
C ASP A 75 -2.49 9.53 -4.20
N GLN A 76 -2.72 10.75 -3.77
CA GLN A 76 -2.81 11.10 -2.35
C GLN A 76 -4.22 10.89 -1.80
N MET A 77 -5.21 10.63 -2.66
CA MET A 77 -6.59 10.30 -2.32
C MET A 77 -7.26 11.36 -1.43
N ARG A 78 -6.78 12.61 -1.49
CA ARG A 78 -7.20 13.72 -0.61
C ARG A 78 -8.52 14.36 -1.04
N ASP A 79 -8.77 14.38 -2.34
CA ASP A 79 -9.86 15.16 -2.95
C ASP A 79 -11.04 14.27 -3.39
N HIS A 80 -10.93 12.97 -3.16
CA HIS A 80 -11.95 12.00 -3.54
C HIS A 80 -13.10 12.05 -2.54
N LYS A 81 -14.30 11.62 -2.93
CA LYS A 81 -15.52 11.69 -2.10
C LYS A 81 -15.50 10.59 -1.00
N MET A 82 -14.45 10.59 -0.20
CA MET A 82 -14.15 9.61 0.85
C MET A 82 -15.02 9.75 2.09
N GLY A 83 -15.97 10.68 2.10
CA GLY A 83 -16.92 10.87 3.22
C GLY A 83 -17.81 9.65 3.51
N LEU A 84 -17.76 8.63 2.66
CA LEU A 84 -18.42 7.34 2.86
C LEU A 84 -17.54 6.29 3.55
N ILE A 85 -16.23 6.54 3.68
CA ILE A 85 -15.27 5.60 4.27
C ILE A 85 -14.88 6.10 5.67
N GLU A 86 -14.86 5.20 6.65
CA GLU A 86 -14.43 5.55 8.01
C GLU A 86 -12.96 6.04 7.99
N PRO A 87 -12.67 7.27 8.46
CA PRO A 87 -11.35 7.88 8.26
C PRO A 87 -10.17 7.13 8.88
N ARG A 88 -10.37 6.41 10.00
CA ARG A 88 -9.29 5.64 10.64
C ARG A 88 -8.96 4.39 9.85
N LEU A 89 -9.96 3.61 9.44
CA LEU A 89 -9.80 2.43 8.59
C LEU A 89 -9.20 2.80 7.24
N PHE A 90 -9.65 3.90 6.64
CA PHE A 90 -9.06 4.40 5.39
C PHE A 90 -7.55 4.70 5.54
N ARG A 91 -7.16 5.42 6.61
CA ARG A 91 -5.75 5.75 6.86
C ARG A 91 -4.90 4.50 7.10
N ARG A 92 -5.42 3.51 7.83
CA ARG A 92 -4.74 2.22 8.03
C ARG A 92 -4.56 1.48 6.71
N TRP A 93 -5.61 1.39 5.91
CA TRP A 93 -5.55 0.76 4.59
C TRP A 93 -4.55 1.47 3.68
N TYR A 94 -4.61 2.81 3.58
CA TYR A 94 -3.72 3.62 2.75
C TYR A 94 -2.25 3.40 3.16
N ALA A 95 -1.96 3.47 4.46
CA ALA A 95 -0.62 3.25 4.99
C ALA A 95 -0.05 1.85 4.66
N CYS A 96 -0.89 0.82 4.73
CA CYS A 96 -0.44 -0.58 4.59
C CYS A 96 -0.52 -1.17 3.19
N HIS A 97 -1.24 -0.54 2.25
CA HIS A 97 -1.40 -1.04 0.88
C HIS A 97 -0.69 -0.16 -0.16
N MET A 98 -0.56 1.15 0.08
CA MET A 98 -0.04 2.09 -0.91
C MET A 98 1.49 2.04 -1.01
N VAL A 99 1.98 1.67 -2.18
CA VAL A 99 3.38 1.73 -2.60
C VAL A 99 3.52 2.91 -3.55
N ASN A 100 4.34 3.89 -3.18
CA ASN A 100 4.62 5.03 -4.04
C ASN A 100 5.82 4.74 -4.94
N TYR A 101 5.87 5.37 -6.11
CA TYR A 101 7.01 5.27 -7.02
C TYR A 101 7.63 6.63 -7.28
N ASN A 102 8.90 6.66 -7.62
CA ASN A 102 9.61 7.89 -7.97
C ASN A 102 10.48 7.65 -9.21
N PHE A 103 10.43 8.60 -10.13
CA PHE A 103 11.30 8.66 -11.29
C PHE A 103 12.44 9.63 -11.00
N THR A 104 13.66 9.15 -11.21
CA THR A 104 14.87 9.97 -11.24
C THR A 104 14.71 11.15 -12.18
N GLY A 105 15.07 12.33 -11.68
CA GLY A 105 14.82 13.60 -12.36
C GLY A 105 15.57 13.74 -13.68
N PHE A 106 14.96 14.48 -14.61
CA PHE A 106 15.62 14.91 -15.83
C PHE A 106 16.45 16.16 -15.54
N VAL A 107 17.70 16.19 -15.97
CA VAL A 107 18.53 17.41 -15.99
C VAL A 107 18.79 17.77 -17.44
N ASN A 108 18.44 18.99 -17.85
CA ASN A 108 18.60 19.47 -19.23
C ASN A 108 17.96 18.54 -20.28
N ASN A 109 16.73 18.07 -20.05
CA ASN A 109 16.01 17.10 -20.89
C ASN A 109 16.74 15.76 -21.12
N LYS A 110 17.73 15.43 -20.30
CA LYS A 110 18.37 14.12 -20.29
C LYS A 110 18.03 13.39 -19.01
N CYS A 111 17.54 12.17 -19.17
CA CYS A 111 17.39 11.22 -18.08
C CYS A 111 18.80 10.80 -17.66
N ILE A 112 19.22 11.16 -16.44
CA ILE A 112 20.56 10.78 -15.93
C ILE A 112 20.57 9.28 -15.58
N ASP A 113 19.44 8.78 -15.09
CA ASP A 113 19.21 7.40 -14.70
C ASP A 113 17.73 7.12 -14.92
N PRO A 114 17.31 6.10 -15.68
CA PRO A 114 15.89 5.75 -15.87
C PRO A 114 15.34 4.84 -14.78
N THR A 115 16.07 4.65 -13.67
CA THR A 115 15.65 3.74 -12.60
C THR A 115 14.39 4.22 -11.89
N ILE A 116 13.36 3.38 -11.89
CA ILE A 116 12.16 3.58 -11.06
C ILE A 116 12.48 3.08 -9.66
N THR A 117 12.26 3.94 -8.67
CA THR A 117 12.37 3.55 -7.26
C THR A 117 10.99 3.46 -6.64
N PHE A 118 10.83 2.54 -5.69
CA PHE A 118 9.58 2.34 -4.96
C PHE A 118 9.79 2.60 -3.48
N SER A 119 8.85 3.31 -2.88
CA SER A 119 8.71 3.45 -1.44
C SER A 119 7.69 2.42 -0.96
N PRO A 120 8.10 1.40 -0.18
CA PRO A 120 7.21 0.35 0.26
C PRO A 120 6.13 0.89 1.19
N ALA A 121 4.98 0.21 1.22
CA ALA A 121 3.93 0.47 2.19
C ALA A 121 4.39 0.12 3.62
N ASP A 122 3.74 0.70 4.62
CA ASP A 122 4.01 0.39 6.02
C ASP A 122 3.57 -1.05 6.32
N SER A 123 4.44 -1.87 6.94
CA SER A 123 4.05 -3.20 7.39
C SER A 123 2.99 -3.16 8.51
N HIS A 124 2.90 -2.04 9.23
CA HIS A 124 1.94 -1.79 10.31
C HIS A 124 1.47 -0.34 10.28
N SER A 125 0.22 -0.10 10.69
CA SER A 125 -0.35 1.24 10.71
C SER A 125 0.44 2.20 11.61
N ARG A 126 0.76 3.39 11.11
CA ARG A 126 1.42 4.48 11.85
C ARG A 126 0.43 5.29 12.70
N GLU A 127 -0.33 4.59 13.53
CA GLU A 127 -1.19 5.19 14.55
C GLU A 127 -0.65 4.92 15.95
N ILE A 128 -1.22 5.59 16.94
CA ILE A 128 -0.94 5.26 18.34
C ILE A 128 -1.54 3.88 18.62
N GLN A 129 -0.70 2.97 19.12
CA GLN A 129 -1.09 1.59 19.38
C GLN A 129 -0.78 1.21 20.83
N GLY A 130 -1.65 0.41 21.44
CA GLY A 130 -1.46 -0.14 22.79
C GLY A 130 -1.61 -1.65 22.75
N ASN A 131 -0.55 -2.36 23.16
CA ASN A 131 -0.53 -3.82 23.24
C ASN A 131 -0.16 -4.26 24.65
N PHE A 132 -0.64 -5.42 25.09
CA PHE A 132 -0.18 -6.04 26.32
C PHE A 132 1.31 -6.39 26.20
N ALA A 133 2.09 -6.17 27.26
CA ALA A 133 3.52 -6.49 27.26
C ALA A 133 3.80 -7.98 26.99
N GLN A 134 2.85 -8.84 27.36
CA GLN A 134 2.83 -10.26 27.03
C GLN A 134 1.47 -10.58 26.43
N GLU A 135 1.45 -11.04 25.18
CA GLU A 135 0.19 -11.28 24.42
C GLU A 135 -0.72 -12.32 25.08
N GLU A 136 -0.14 -13.28 25.79
CA GLU A 136 -0.86 -14.36 26.48
C GLU A 136 -1.38 -13.97 27.87
N ASP A 137 -0.87 -12.87 28.44
CA ASP A 137 -1.22 -12.38 29.78
C ASP A 137 -1.95 -11.04 29.70
N LYS A 138 -3.28 -11.10 29.81
CA LYS A 138 -4.15 -9.91 29.78
C LYS A 138 -4.01 -9.02 31.02
N ASP A 139 -3.35 -9.49 32.08
CA ASP A 139 -3.05 -8.70 33.27
C ASP A 139 -1.69 -8.01 33.15
N SER A 140 -0.92 -8.30 32.09
CA SER A 140 0.36 -7.64 31.83
C SER A 140 0.18 -6.14 31.52
N PRO A 141 1.18 -5.29 31.84
CA PRO A 141 1.06 -3.86 31.63
C PRO A 141 0.94 -3.55 30.14
N VAL A 142 0.07 -2.60 29.81
CA VAL A 142 -0.06 -2.10 28.43
C VAL A 142 1.19 -1.28 28.06
N VAL A 143 1.75 -1.59 26.90
CA VAL A 143 2.82 -0.85 26.24
C VAL A 143 2.21 -0.03 25.10
N TRP A 144 2.35 1.28 25.21
CA TRP A 144 1.92 2.24 24.21
C TRP A 144 3.05 2.59 23.26
N HIS A 145 2.76 2.62 21.96
CA HIS A 145 3.68 2.98 20.89
C HIS A 145 3.15 4.22 20.19
N PHE A 146 3.94 5.28 20.18
CA PHE A 146 3.60 6.57 19.57
C PHE A 146 4.51 6.80 18.34
N PRO A 147 3.96 6.83 17.11
CA PRO A 147 4.70 7.29 15.96
C PRO A 147 4.91 8.81 16.05
N VAL A 148 6.17 9.23 16.03
CA VAL A 148 6.57 10.64 16.09
C VAL A 148 6.88 11.12 14.67
N ARG A 149 6.27 12.24 14.25
CA ARG A 149 6.34 12.72 12.85
C ARG A 149 7.76 13.10 12.42
N ASP A 150 8.55 13.64 13.34
CA ASP A 150 9.88 14.19 13.06
C ASP A 150 11.01 13.16 13.32
N TRP A 151 10.65 11.92 13.63
CA TRP A 151 11.60 10.82 13.87
C TRP A 151 11.73 9.95 12.63
N ASP A 152 12.76 9.10 12.60
CA ASP A 152 12.97 8.19 11.48
C ASP A 152 11.77 7.26 11.31
N PHE A 153 11.57 6.79 10.07
CA PHE A 153 10.36 6.06 9.68
C PHE A 153 10.04 4.84 10.57
N ASN A 154 11.07 4.18 11.10
CA ASN A 154 10.97 3.01 11.96
C ASN A 154 11.03 3.31 13.46
N GLU A 155 11.13 4.56 13.88
CA GLU A 155 11.25 4.92 15.29
C GLU A 155 9.88 5.18 15.93
N ARG A 156 9.75 4.79 17.20
CA ARG A 156 8.53 4.97 17.99
C ARG A 156 8.92 5.40 19.40
N PHE A 157 8.15 6.31 19.98
CA PHE A 157 8.23 6.59 21.40
C PHE A 157 7.37 5.55 22.14
N CYS A 158 7.99 4.78 23.04
CA CYS A 158 7.32 3.68 23.73
C CYS A 158 7.12 4.03 25.21
N VAL A 159 5.90 3.87 25.71
CA VAL A 159 5.57 4.04 27.14
C VAL A 159 5.04 2.72 27.68
N ARG A 160 5.77 2.14 28.63
CA ARG A 160 5.30 1.00 29.44
C ARG A 160 5.05 1.49 30.85
N LEU A 161 3.82 1.33 31.34
CA LEU A 161 3.53 1.62 32.74
C LEU A 161 4.24 0.57 33.62
N PRO A 162 4.97 0.99 34.67
CA PRO A 162 5.58 0.06 35.60
C PRO A 162 4.49 -0.74 36.32
N THR A 163 4.68 -2.05 36.43
CA THR A 163 3.89 -2.88 37.35
C THR A 163 4.35 -2.61 38.78
N LYS A 164 3.38 -2.54 39.71
CA LYS A 164 3.66 -2.50 41.15
C LYS A 164 4.25 -3.80 41.64
#